data_AF-A0AAU9TFF0-F1
#
_entry.id   AF-A0AAU9TFF0-F1
#
_cell.length_a   1.000
_cell.length_b   1.000
_cell.length_c   1.000
_cell.angle_alpha   90.00
_cell.angle_beta   90.00
_cell.angle_gamma   90.00
#
_symmetry.space_group_name_H-M   'P 1'
#
loop_
_entity.id
_entity.type
_entity.pdbx_description
1 polymer ?
#
loop_
_entity_poly.entity_id
_entity_poly.type
_entity_poly.pdbx_seq_one_letter_code
_entity_poly.pdbx_strand_id
1 'polypeptide(L)'
;MLIILRHVISVYRIPSRNKKGLLMINGFTFSQYNPMYWYCTRRKSRNCQAKARTDAQGKLRFLQENHTHEKPQYHITPTGHCVKIN
;
A
#
# COMPACT_ATOMS: atom_id res chain seq x y z
N MET A 1 14.00 -10.54 27.63
CA MET A 1 14.63 -10.29 26.31
C MET A 1 13.52 -10.13 25.28
N LEU A 2 13.14 -8.91 24.91
CA LEU A 2 12.13 -8.67 23.87
C LEU A 2 12.84 -8.59 22.52
N ILE A 3 12.76 -9.67 21.75
CA ILE A 3 13.26 -9.74 20.39
C ILE A 3 12.34 -8.85 19.53
N ILE A 4 12.73 -7.61 19.26
CA ILE A 4 12.08 -6.81 18.23
C ILE A 4 12.48 -7.44 16.90
N LEU A 5 11.67 -8.40 16.43
CA LEU A 5 11.67 -8.77 15.02
C LEU A 5 11.35 -7.49 14.27
N ARG A 6 12.40 -6.83 13.76
CA ARG A 6 12.30 -5.76 12.78
C ARG A 6 11.68 -6.39 11.53
N HIS A 7 10.36 -6.52 11.52
CA HIS A 7 9.63 -6.79 10.30
C HIS A 7 9.96 -5.64 9.37
N VAL A 8 10.79 -5.90 8.35
CA VAL A 8 11.16 -4.91 7.35
C VAL A 8 9.91 -4.68 6.52
N ILE A 9 9.10 -3.69 6.90
CA ILE A 9 7.92 -3.30 6.15
C ILE A 9 8.39 -2.49 4.95
N SER A 10 8.21 -3.03 3.75
CA SER A 10 8.53 -2.33 2.52
C SER A 10 7.41 -1.36 2.17
N VAL A 11 7.70 -0.05 2.18
CA VAL A 11 6.75 1.01 1.84
C VAL A 11 7.28 1.81 0.66
N TYR A 12 6.52 1.86 -0.42
CA TYR A 12 6.85 2.63 -1.62
C TYR A 12 5.74 3.62 -1.94
N ARG A 13 6.09 4.87 -2.22
CA ARG A 13 5.16 5.86 -2.74
C ARG A 13 5.19 5.82 -4.26
N ILE A 14 4.05 5.50 -4.86
CA ILE A 14 3.91 5.43 -6.31
C ILE A 14 3.51 6.82 -6.80
N PRO A 15 4.33 7.49 -7.63
CA PRO A 15 3.96 8.78 -8.21
C PRO A 15 2.72 8.59 -9.09
N SER A 16 1.72 9.45 -8.89
CA SER A 16 0.50 9.46 -9.69
C SER A 16 0.28 10.86 -10.23
N ARG A 17 -0.26 10.97 -11.46
CA ARG A 17 -0.70 12.26 -12.02
C ARG A 17 -1.90 12.85 -11.26
N ASN A 18 -2.60 12.02 -10.48
CA ASN A 18 -3.74 12.43 -9.68
C ASN A 18 -3.31 13.04 -8.35
N LYS A 19 -4.09 13.99 -7.82
CA LYS A 19 -3.88 14.59 -6.49
C LYS A 19 -3.88 13.56 -5.35
N LYS A 20 -4.48 12.38 -5.55
CA LYS A 20 -4.53 11.30 -4.57
C LYS A 20 -3.33 10.37 -4.72
N GLY A 21 -2.58 10.19 -3.64
CA GLY A 21 -1.41 9.31 -3.62
C GLY A 21 -1.77 7.82 -3.66
N LEU A 22 -0.77 7.01 -4.06
CA LEU A 22 -0.81 5.56 -3.99
C LEU A 22 0.41 5.07 -3.19
N LEU A 23 0.18 4.20 -2.21
CA LEU A 23 1.24 3.51 -1.47
C LEU A 23 1.24 2.04 -1.83
N MET A 24 2.42 1.44 -1.89
CA MET A 24 2.60 0.00 -1.88
C MET A 24 3.22 -0.40 -0.55
N ILE A 25 2.54 -1.29 0.19
CA ILE A 25 2.99 -1.82 1.48
C ILE A 25 2.96 -3.34 1.38
N ASN A 26 4.10 -3.99 1.58
CA ASN A 26 4.23 -5.46 1.51
C ASN A 26 3.68 -6.10 0.21
N GLY A 27 3.71 -5.36 -0.91
CA GLY A 27 3.20 -5.79 -2.21
C GLY A 27 1.70 -5.53 -2.44
N PHE A 28 0.97 -5.03 -1.44
CA PHE A 28 -0.40 -4.56 -1.59
C PHE A 28 -0.43 -3.06 -1.87
N THR A 29 -1.40 -2.60 -2.65
CA THR A 29 -1.57 -1.18 -2.94
C THR A 29 -2.70 -0.55 -2.14
N PHE A 30 -2.46 0.67 -1.67
CA PHE A 30 -3.36 1.46 -0.86
C PHE A 30 -3.58 2.84 -1.48
N SER A 31 -4.83 3.22 -1.66
CA SER A 31 -5.23 4.53 -2.16
C SER A 31 -5.44 5.51 -1.00
N GLN A 32 -4.97 6.74 -1.19
CA GLN A 32 -5.21 7.83 -0.27
C GLN A 32 -6.67 8.28 -0.32
N TYR A 33 -7.29 8.42 0.86
CA TYR A 33 -8.60 9.06 0.99
C TYR A 33 -8.56 10.32 1.86
N ASN A 34 -7.54 10.44 2.70
CA ASN A 34 -7.20 11.63 3.48
C ASN A 34 -5.66 11.71 3.54
N PRO A 35 -5.03 12.90 3.67
CA PRO A 35 -3.58 13.05 3.72
C PRO A 35 -2.79 11.96 4.46
N MET A 36 -3.26 11.56 5.65
CA MET A 36 -2.58 10.57 6.51
C MET A 36 -3.19 9.17 6.44
N TYR A 37 -4.29 8.97 5.73
CA TYR A 37 -5.07 7.74 5.80
C TYR A 37 -5.28 7.08 4.44
N TRP A 38 -5.16 5.75 4.47
CA TRP A 38 -5.05 4.92 3.28
C TRP A 38 -5.92 3.67 3.44
N TYR A 39 -6.59 3.26 2.36
CA TYR A 39 -7.31 1.98 2.28
C TYR A 39 -6.76 1.15 1.13
N CYS A 40 -6.84 -0.17 1.25
CA CYS A 40 -6.49 -1.05 0.15
C CYS A 40 -7.28 -0.69 -1.12
N THR A 41 -6.61 -0.69 -2.28
CA THR A 41 -7.22 -0.39 -3.58
C THR A 41 -8.38 -1.34 -3.93
N ARG A 42 -8.36 -2.56 -3.39
CA ARG A 42 -9.41 -3.58 -3.58
C ARG A 42 -10.54 -3.48 -2.54
N ARG A 43 -10.59 -2.45 -1.69
CA ARG A 43 -11.65 -2.27 -0.68
C ARG A 43 -13.05 -2.45 -1.25
N LYS A 44 -13.36 -1.77 -2.36
CA LYS A 44 -14.69 -1.84 -2.99
C LYS A 44 -14.92 -3.14 -3.77
N SER A 45 -13.92 -3.62 -4.49
CA SER A 45 -14.07 -4.77 -5.40
C SER A 45 -13.95 -6.14 -4.74
N ARG A 46 -13.29 -6.24 -3.58
CA ARG A 46 -13.08 -7.49 -2.83
C ARG A 46 -13.55 -7.40 -1.37
N ASN A 47 -14.30 -6.36 -1.03
CA ASN A 47 -14.72 -6.06 0.35
C ASN A 47 -13.53 -6.08 1.36
N CYS A 48 -12.36 -5.60 0.91
CA CYS A 48 -11.12 -5.67 1.67
C CYS A 48 -11.09 -4.60 2.77
N GLN A 49 -10.76 -4.99 4.01
CA GLN A 49 -10.76 -4.10 5.16
C GLN A 49 -9.36 -3.58 5.55
N ALA A 50 -8.33 -3.97 4.80
CA ALA A 50 -6.97 -3.51 5.05
C ALA A 50 -6.84 -1.97 4.92
N LYS A 51 -6.16 -1.37 5.90
CA LYS A 51 -5.99 0.08 6.03
C LYS A 51 -4.63 0.42 6.62
N ALA A 52 -4.13 1.60 6.27
CA ALA A 52 -2.86 2.11 6.77
C ALA A 52 -2.97 3.58 7.17
N ARG A 53 -2.10 4.01 8.08
CA ARG A 53 -1.95 5.42 8.48
C ARG A 53 -0.49 5.81 8.45
N THR A 54 -0.21 6.98 7.89
CA THR A 54 1.11 7.61 7.87
C THR A 54 1.10 8.86 8.74
N ASP A 55 2.28 9.33 9.16
CA ASP A 55 2.41 10.68 9.72
C ASP A 55 2.51 11.74 8.61
N ALA A 56 2.69 13.01 9.01
CA ALA A 56 2.86 14.14 8.11
C ALA A 56 4.10 14.03 7.22
N GLN A 57 5.11 13.27 7.66
CA GLN A 57 6.34 13.00 6.94
C GLN A 57 6.21 11.79 5.99
N GLY A 58 5.04 11.14 5.95
CA GLY A 58 4.77 9.97 5.12
C GLY A 58 5.30 8.64 5.69
N LYS A 59 5.79 8.61 6.93
CA LYS A 59 6.24 7.39 7.59
C LYS A 59 5.04 6.59 8.08
N LEU A 60 5.05 5.29 7.82
CA LEU A 60 4.00 4.37 8.28
C LEU A 60 3.95 4.32 9.81
N ARG A 61 2.78 4.59 10.38
CA ARG A 61 2.51 4.55 11.84
C ARG A 61 1.55 3.45 12.23
N PHE A 62 0.69 3.02 11.31
CA PHE A 62 -0.27 1.96 11.53
C PHE A 62 -0.51 1.19 10.25
N LEU A 63 -0.61 -0.13 10.36
CA LEU A 63 -0.97 -1.03 9.28
C LEU A 63 -1.88 -2.12 9.81
N GLN A 64 -3.00 -2.33 9.13
CA GLN A 64 -3.88 -3.47 9.32
C GLN A 64 -3.93 -4.23 7.99
N GLU A 65 -3.38 -5.43 7.97
CA GLU A 65 -3.20 -6.26 6.77
C GLU A 65 -4.31 -7.32 6.59
N ASN A 66 -5.53 -7.02 7.07
CA ASN A 66 -6.69 -7.91 6.90
C ASN A 66 -7.18 -7.88 5.44
N HIS A 67 -6.42 -8.53 4.57
CA HIS A 67 -6.72 -8.67 3.15
C HIS A 67 -7.62 -9.88 2.92
N THR A 68 -8.67 -9.67 2.14
CA THR A 68 -9.62 -10.71 1.70
C THR A 68 -9.29 -11.22 0.29
N HIS A 69 -8.09 -10.91 -0.20
CA HIS A 69 -7.64 -11.21 -1.55
C HIS A 69 -6.12 -11.35 -1.58
N GLU A 70 -5.64 -12.06 -2.59
CA GLU A 70 -4.20 -12.23 -2.82
C GLU A 70 -3.54 -10.93 -3.30
N LYS A 71 -2.21 -10.90 -3.20
CA LYS A 71 -1.40 -9.78 -3.69
C LYS A 71 -1.63 -9.60 -5.20
N PRO A 72 -1.87 -8.38 -5.68
CA PRO A 72 -1.93 -8.15 -7.12
C PRO A 72 -0.57 -8.47 -7.75
N GLN A 73 -0.58 -9.08 -8.94
CA GLN A 73 0.63 -9.24 -9.73
C GLN A 73 0.93 -7.93 -10.49
N TYR A 74 2.20 -7.53 -10.48
CA TYR A 74 2.68 -6.34 -11.18
C TYR A 74 3.75 -6.77 -12.18
N HIS A 75 3.61 -6.32 -13.43
CA HIS A 75 4.66 -6.41 -14.44
C HIS A 75 5.44 -5.09 -14.40
N ILE A 76 6.74 -5.17 -14.16
CA ILE A 76 7.63 -4.01 -14.35
C ILE A 76 7.99 -3.99 -15.83
N THR A 77 7.62 -2.94 -16.55
CA THR A 77 8.04 -2.79 -17.95
C THR A 77 9.56 -2.57 -18.03
N PRO A 78 10.20 -2.86 -19.17
CA PRO A 78 11.62 -2.55 -19.37
C PRO A 78 11.96 -1.06 -19.14
N THR A 79 10.97 -0.18 -19.24
CA THR A 79 11.07 1.26 -18.97
C THR A 79 10.94 1.63 -17.49
N GLY A 80 10.82 0.66 -16.58
CA GLY A 80 10.73 0.87 -15.13
C GLY A 80 9.33 1.22 -14.61
N HIS A 81 8.29 1.14 -15.45
CA HIS A 81 6.92 1.45 -15.05
C HIS A 81 6.25 0.20 -14.47
N CYS A 82 5.61 0.33 -13.30
CA CYS A 82 4.83 -0.76 -12.71
C CYS A 82 3.43 -0.80 -13.33
N VAL A 83 3.15 -1.82 -14.15
CA VAL A 83 1.83 -2.07 -14.72
C VAL A 83 1.17 -3.21 -13.95
N LYS A 84 -0.04 -2.97 -13.43
CA LYS A 84 -0.81 -4.00 -12.74
C LYS A 84 -1.34 -4.99 -13.77
N ILE A 85 -1.03 -6.28 -13.60
CA ILE A 85 -1.61 -7.35 -14.42
C ILE A 85 -3.00 -7.65 -13.83
N ASN A 86 -4.03 -7.71 -14.68
CA ASN A 86 -5.42 -7.91 -14.25
C ASN A 86 -5.81 -9.38 -14.29
#